data_AF-A0A7C8D1Z4-F1
#
_entry.id   AF-A0A7C8D1Z4-F1
#
_cell.length_a   1.000
_cell.length_b   1.000
_cell.length_c   1.000
_cell.angle_alpha   90.00
_cell.angle_beta   90.00
_cell.angle_gamma   90.00
#
_symmetry.space_group_name_H-M   'P 1'
#
loop_
_entity.id
_entity.type
_entity.pdbx_description
1 polymer ?
#
loop_
_entity_poly.entity_id
_entity_poly.type
_entity_poly.pdbx_seq_one_letter_code
_entity_poly.pdbx_strand_id
1 'polypeptide(L)'
;MSKIPKNGDPKKGLGRGLGDLLAQHDTDLPFLGAYGAASGEHEHGLPASAGEDDSEQLLLAVERFLRTTLKEAEVETGGEGVSISGFITASIRKEGGISFTINGSNLPLVPSDLAAPGMIAGNLADDRSSAEVTMLQWGIESRRLLSRMCEHHMLTQ
;
A
#
# COMPACT_ATOMS: atom_id res chain seq x y z
N MET A 1 -67.49 -32.03 16.83
CA MET A 1 -67.05 -30.73 16.28
C MET A 1 -65.88 -30.24 17.13
N SER A 2 -64.67 -30.30 16.57
CA SER A 2 -63.40 -30.03 17.26
C SER A 2 -63.18 -28.52 17.38
N LYS A 3 -62.95 -28.00 18.60
CA LYS A 3 -62.43 -26.64 18.81
C LYS A 3 -60.94 -26.74 19.11
N ILE A 4 -60.16 -26.22 18.16
CA ILE A 4 -58.70 -26.09 18.17
C ILE A 4 -58.28 -25.07 19.24
N PRO A 5 -57.24 -25.32 20.05
CA PRO A 5 -56.51 -24.28 20.75
C PRO A 5 -55.17 -23.97 20.05
N LYS A 6 -54.77 -22.68 20.01
CA LYS A 6 -53.46 -22.15 20.42
C LYS A 6 -53.10 -20.80 19.76
N ASN A 7 -52.90 -19.82 20.64
CA ASN A 7 -51.77 -18.89 20.75
C ASN A 7 -51.12 -18.30 19.49
N GLY A 8 -51.04 -16.97 19.44
CA GLY A 8 -50.13 -16.23 18.57
C GLY A 8 -49.81 -14.87 19.20
N ASP A 9 -48.70 -14.81 19.94
CA ASP A 9 -48.09 -13.55 20.36
C ASP A 9 -47.83 -12.65 19.13
N PRO A 10 -48.01 -11.33 19.21
CA PRO A 10 -47.66 -10.44 18.12
C PRO A 10 -46.15 -10.48 17.89
N LYS A 11 -45.75 -10.94 16.69
CA LYS A 11 -44.36 -10.87 16.21
C LYS A 11 -43.85 -9.44 16.41
N LYS A 12 -42.90 -9.26 17.32
CA LYS A 12 -42.06 -8.05 17.43
C LYS A 12 -41.28 -7.92 16.11
N GLY A 13 -41.83 -7.17 15.16
CA GLY A 13 -41.15 -6.82 13.92
C GLY A 13 -39.94 -5.94 14.21
N LEU A 14 -38.86 -6.13 13.43
CA LEU A 14 -37.67 -5.27 13.33
C LEU A 14 -38.00 -3.87 12.74
N GLY A 15 -39.09 -3.24 13.18
CA GLY A 15 -39.75 -2.17 12.44
C GLY A 15 -39.89 -0.84 13.18
N ARG A 16 -39.08 -0.57 14.21
CA ARG A 16 -39.19 0.68 14.99
C ARG A 16 -37.93 1.53 15.08
N GLY A 17 -36.87 1.15 14.38
CA GLY A 17 -35.61 1.92 14.37
C GLY A 17 -34.90 1.92 13.02
N LEU A 18 -35.11 0.88 12.20
CA LEU A 18 -34.53 0.84 10.85
C LEU A 18 -35.15 1.90 9.92
N GLY A 19 -36.46 2.14 10.03
CA GLY A 19 -37.16 3.14 9.21
C GLY A 19 -36.68 4.56 9.49
N ASP A 20 -36.54 4.93 10.76
CA ASP A 20 -35.99 6.23 11.17
C ASP A 20 -34.52 6.37 10.78
N LEU A 21 -33.74 5.29 10.91
CA LEU A 21 -32.32 5.27 10.51
C LEU A 21 -32.14 5.43 8.98
N LEU A 22 -33.03 4.83 8.18
CA LEU A 22 -33.05 5.01 6.72
C LEU A 22 -33.54 6.41 6.33
N ALA A 23 -34.59 6.92 6.98
CA ALA A 23 -35.12 8.27 6.73
C ALA A 23 -34.11 9.37 7.05
N GLN A 24 -33.23 9.15 8.03
CA GLN A 24 -32.16 10.07 8.40
C GLN A 24 -30.96 10.03 7.42
N HIS A 25 -30.86 9.00 6.58
CA HIS A 25 -29.81 8.84 5.57
C HIS A 25 -30.27 9.23 4.16
N ASP A 26 -31.59 9.25 3.90
CA ASP A 26 -32.19 9.76 2.64
C ASP A 26 -31.97 11.27 2.45
N THR A 27 -31.75 12.01 3.54
CA THR A 27 -31.44 13.45 3.51
C THR A 27 -30.01 13.78 3.06
N ASP A 28 -29.10 12.80 3.02
CA ASP A 28 -27.71 12.98 2.59
C ASP A 28 -27.45 12.56 1.12
N LEU A 29 -28.42 11.93 0.47
CA LEU A 29 -28.37 11.59 -0.96
C LEU A 29 -28.20 12.81 -1.89
N PRO A 30 -28.78 14.00 -1.62
CA PRO A 30 -28.55 15.20 -2.44
C PRO A 30 -27.10 15.69 -2.39
N PHE A 31 -26.39 15.46 -1.28
CA PHE A 31 -24.97 15.83 -1.14
C PHE A 31 -24.06 14.96 -2.02
N LEU A 32 -24.34 13.66 -2.08
CA LEU A 32 -23.59 12.71 -2.93
C LEU A 32 -23.80 12.97 -4.43
N GLY A 33 -24.99 13.41 -4.84
CA GLY A 33 -25.30 13.74 -6.24
C GLY A 33 -24.52 14.95 -6.78
N ALA A 34 -24.04 15.84 -5.92
CA ALA A 34 -23.23 17.00 -6.32
C ALA A 34 -21.80 16.64 -6.76
N TYR A 35 -21.31 15.46 -6.38
CA TYR A 35 -19.99 14.95 -6.78
C TYR A 35 -19.96 14.32 -8.18
N GLY A 36 -21.08 14.35 -8.91
CA GLY A 36 -21.22 13.73 -10.22
C GLY A 36 -21.44 12.22 -10.10
N ALA A 37 -22.12 11.63 -11.10
CA ALA A 37 -22.29 10.19 -11.13
C ALA A 37 -20.90 9.53 -11.10
N ALA A 38 -20.69 8.64 -10.13
CA ALA A 38 -19.52 7.77 -10.16
C ALA A 38 -19.56 7.02 -11.48
N SER A 39 -18.60 7.27 -12.36
CA SER A 39 -18.44 6.50 -13.58
C SER A 39 -18.33 5.04 -13.17
N GLY A 40 -19.28 4.20 -13.59
CA GLY A 40 -19.29 2.76 -13.29
C GLY A 40 -18.07 1.99 -13.80
N GLU A 41 -17.11 2.68 -14.42
CA GLU A 41 -15.81 2.16 -14.83
C GLU A 41 -14.98 1.62 -13.66
N HIS A 42 -15.31 1.95 -12.41
CA HIS A 42 -14.62 1.44 -11.21
C HIS A 42 -15.38 0.31 -10.48
N GLU A 43 -16.49 -0.21 -11.01
CA GLU A 43 -17.26 -1.27 -10.33
C GLU A 43 -16.63 -2.68 -10.41
N HIS A 44 -15.54 -2.86 -11.16
CA HIS A 44 -14.86 -4.15 -11.33
C HIS A 44 -13.41 -4.21 -10.83
N GLY A 45 -12.91 -3.17 -10.17
CA GLY A 45 -11.56 -3.13 -9.61
C GLY A 45 -11.57 -3.06 -8.09
N LEU A 46 -10.61 -3.72 -7.45
CA LEU A 46 -10.18 -3.35 -6.10
C LEU A 46 -9.97 -1.82 -6.04
N PRO A 47 -10.25 -1.14 -4.91
CA PRO A 47 -9.99 0.29 -4.82
C PRO A 47 -8.54 0.57 -5.23
N ALA A 48 -8.26 1.73 -5.83
CA ALA A 48 -6.92 2.07 -6.35
C ALA A 48 -5.78 1.85 -5.32
N SER A 49 -6.08 1.79 -4.02
CA SER A 49 -5.13 1.51 -2.94
C SER A 49 -4.93 0.02 -2.57
N ALA A 50 -5.64 -0.91 -3.20
CA ALA A 50 -5.62 -2.34 -2.84
C ALA A 50 -4.99 -3.24 -3.92
N GLY A 51 -4.60 -2.68 -5.07
CA GLY A 51 -3.82 -3.35 -6.10
C GLY A 51 -2.33 -2.99 -6.03
N GLU A 52 -1.49 -3.81 -6.65
CA GLU A 52 -0.08 -3.47 -6.89
C GLU A 52 0.02 -2.35 -7.94
N ASP A 53 0.95 -1.42 -7.75
CA ASP A 53 1.23 -0.39 -8.75
C ASP A 53 1.96 -0.99 -9.94
N ASP A 54 1.84 -0.34 -11.11
CA ASP A 54 2.60 -0.75 -12.31
C ASP A 54 4.11 -0.74 -12.04
N SER A 55 4.78 -1.83 -12.40
CA SER A 55 6.18 -2.04 -12.01
C SER A 55 7.15 -1.08 -12.72
N GLU A 56 6.87 -0.71 -13.96
CA GLU A 56 7.69 0.28 -14.66
C GLU A 56 7.52 1.66 -14.01
N GLN A 57 6.29 2.05 -13.67
CA GLN A 57 6.02 3.30 -12.95
C GLN A 57 6.64 3.32 -11.55
N LEU A 58 6.61 2.19 -10.82
CA LEU A 58 7.29 2.05 -9.53
C LEU A 58 8.79 2.27 -9.69
N LEU A 59 9.43 1.61 -10.67
CA LEU A 59 10.86 1.76 -10.90
C LEU A 59 11.22 3.22 -11.23
N LEU A 60 10.45 3.88 -12.09
CA LEU A 60 10.65 5.30 -12.43
C LEU A 60 10.49 6.21 -11.20
N ALA A 61 9.53 5.92 -10.32
CA ALA A 61 9.35 6.67 -9.09
C ALA A 61 10.55 6.51 -8.14
N VAL A 62 11.06 5.28 -7.99
CA VAL A 62 12.25 4.95 -7.20
C VAL A 62 13.49 5.64 -7.77
N GLU A 63 13.71 5.54 -9.08
CA GLU A 63 14.83 6.19 -9.76
C GLU A 63 14.82 7.70 -9.51
N ARG A 64 13.68 8.36 -9.77
CA ARG A 64 13.53 9.81 -9.54
C ARG A 64 13.81 10.17 -8.09
N PHE A 65 13.31 9.37 -7.15
CA PHE A 65 13.55 9.60 -5.72
C PHE A 65 15.03 9.50 -5.36
N LEU A 66 15.73 8.45 -5.82
CA LEU A 66 17.15 8.24 -5.57
C LEU A 66 18.00 9.38 -6.18
N ARG A 67 17.74 9.76 -7.44
CA ARG A 67 18.43 10.87 -8.11
C ARG A 67 18.27 12.20 -7.36
N THR A 68 17.06 12.45 -6.87
CA THR A 68 16.75 13.67 -6.10
C THR A 68 17.45 13.68 -4.74
N THR A 69 17.61 12.52 -4.10
CA THR A 69 18.10 12.42 -2.72
C THR A 69 19.62 12.28 -2.64
N LEU A 70 20.25 11.51 -3.53
CA LEU A 70 21.66 11.12 -3.45
C LEU A 70 22.57 11.80 -4.49
N LYS A 71 22.01 12.75 -5.27
CA LYS A 71 22.65 13.41 -6.42
C LYS A 71 22.77 12.47 -7.63
N GLU A 72 22.39 12.98 -8.80
CA GLU A 72 22.32 12.30 -10.11
C GLU A 72 23.49 11.36 -10.46
N ALA A 73 24.72 11.68 -10.03
CA ALA A 73 25.94 11.01 -10.51
C ALA A 73 26.19 9.60 -9.95
N GLU A 74 25.52 9.23 -8.86
CA GLU A 74 25.71 7.93 -8.19
C GLU A 74 24.72 6.85 -8.67
N VAL A 75 23.74 7.25 -9.48
CA VAL A 75 22.62 6.40 -9.88
C VAL A 75 22.85 5.84 -11.28
N GLU A 76 23.17 4.55 -11.34
CA GLU A 76 23.25 3.76 -12.56
C GLU A 76 21.86 3.20 -12.90
N THR A 77 21.41 3.37 -14.14
CA THR A 77 20.09 2.92 -14.59
C THR A 77 20.21 2.01 -15.80
N GLY A 78 19.52 0.88 -15.76
CA GLY A 78 19.28 0.00 -16.89
C GLY A 78 17.78 -0.13 -17.18
N GLY A 79 17.42 -0.75 -18.30
CA GLY A 79 16.02 -0.84 -18.74
C GLY A 79 15.05 -1.49 -17.74
N GLU A 80 15.56 -2.33 -16.81
CA GLU A 80 14.74 -3.05 -15.83
C GLU A 80 15.20 -2.84 -14.38
N GLY A 81 16.10 -1.88 -14.12
CA GLY A 81 16.62 -1.68 -12.76
C GLY A 81 17.40 -0.39 -12.54
N VAL A 82 17.57 -0.06 -11.26
CA VAL A 82 18.36 1.08 -10.78
C VAL A 82 19.33 0.60 -9.70
N SER A 83 20.57 1.06 -9.76
CA SER A 83 21.60 0.68 -8.79
C SER A 83 22.48 1.85 -8.39
N ILE A 84 22.92 1.81 -7.14
CA ILE A 84 23.95 2.68 -6.57
C ILE A 84 25.02 1.75 -6.01
N SER A 85 26.23 1.89 -6.52
CA SER A 85 27.33 0.97 -6.23
C SER A 85 27.55 0.82 -4.73
N GLY A 86 27.53 -0.44 -4.25
CA GLY A 86 27.76 -0.77 -2.84
C GLY A 86 26.62 -0.43 -1.87
N PHE A 87 25.50 0.13 -2.34
CA PHE A 87 24.40 0.57 -1.48
C PHE A 87 23.07 -0.08 -1.84
N ILE A 88 22.41 0.35 -2.90
CA ILE A 88 21.06 -0.10 -3.23
C ILE A 88 21.02 -0.66 -4.65
N THR A 89 20.35 -1.79 -4.82
CA THR A 89 20.00 -2.35 -6.13
C THR A 89 18.50 -2.60 -6.12
N ALA A 90 17.81 -2.11 -7.15
CA ALA A 90 16.39 -2.31 -7.33
C ALA A 90 16.09 -2.79 -8.75
N SER A 91 15.22 -3.79 -8.90
CA SER A 91 14.86 -4.37 -10.20
C SER A 91 13.40 -4.83 -10.27
N ILE A 92 12.82 -4.75 -11.47
CA ILE A 92 11.47 -5.24 -11.73
C ILE A 92 11.41 -6.77 -11.56
N ARG A 93 10.41 -7.27 -10.85
CA ARG A 93 10.14 -8.71 -10.72
C ARG A 93 9.18 -9.18 -11.81
N LYS A 94 9.36 -10.41 -12.27
CA LYS A 94 8.43 -11.08 -13.22
C LYS A 94 7.01 -11.21 -12.69
N GLU A 95 6.87 -11.24 -11.36
CA GLU A 95 5.63 -11.51 -10.65
C GLU A 95 4.88 -10.22 -10.29
N GLY A 96 5.45 -9.05 -10.59
CA GLY A 96 4.98 -7.75 -10.13
C GLY A 96 5.84 -7.16 -9.01
N GLY A 97 5.92 -5.83 -8.99
CA GLY A 97 6.67 -5.04 -8.01
C GLY A 97 8.17 -4.96 -8.27
N ILE A 98 8.86 -4.32 -7.33
CA ILE A 98 10.31 -4.04 -7.38
C ILE A 98 11.01 -4.78 -6.25
N SER A 99 12.00 -5.60 -6.58
CA SER A 99 12.91 -6.21 -5.59
C SER A 99 13.96 -5.20 -5.19
N PHE A 100 14.21 -5.05 -3.90
CA PHE A 100 15.29 -4.24 -3.35
C PHE A 100 16.31 -5.13 -2.63
N THR A 101 17.58 -4.81 -2.85
CA THR A 101 18.70 -5.24 -2.02
C THR A 101 19.41 -3.99 -1.53
N ILE A 102 19.52 -3.82 -0.21
CA ILE A 102 20.10 -2.65 0.45
C ILE A 102 21.26 -3.15 1.30
N ASN A 103 22.44 -2.58 1.11
CA ASN A 103 23.67 -2.90 1.83
C ASN A 103 24.12 -1.69 2.65
N GLY A 104 24.69 -1.92 3.82
CA GLY A 104 25.24 -0.85 4.64
C GLY A 104 25.76 -1.38 5.97
N SER A 105 26.57 -0.58 6.67
CA SER A 105 27.00 -0.95 8.02
C SER A 105 25.89 -0.61 9.02
N ASN A 106 25.45 -1.61 9.80
CA ASN A 106 24.47 -1.45 10.87
C ASN A 106 23.20 -0.68 10.43
N LEU A 107 22.49 -1.21 9.44
CA LEU A 107 21.28 -0.60 8.90
C LEU A 107 20.29 -0.24 10.03
N PRO A 108 19.72 0.98 10.04
CA PRO A 108 18.87 1.45 11.11
C PRO A 108 17.44 0.94 10.93
N LEU A 109 17.26 -0.37 10.73
CA LEU A 109 15.98 -1.03 10.46
C LEU A 109 15.57 -1.98 11.58
N VAL A 110 14.28 -2.21 11.72
CA VAL A 110 13.74 -3.37 12.45
C VAL A 110 12.91 -4.21 11.49
N PRO A 111 12.67 -5.52 11.78
CA PRO A 111 11.94 -6.39 10.84
C PRO A 111 10.57 -5.83 10.42
N SER A 112 9.87 -5.11 11.31
CA SER A 112 8.57 -4.49 10.98
C SER A 112 8.66 -3.38 9.94
N ASP A 113 9.82 -2.73 9.76
CA ASP A 113 10.02 -1.74 8.71
C ASP A 113 9.91 -2.37 7.31
N LEU A 114 10.27 -3.65 7.17
CA LEU A 114 10.26 -4.39 5.89
C LEU A 114 8.96 -5.18 5.65
N ALA A 115 8.03 -5.13 6.60
CA ALA A 115 6.71 -5.77 6.53
C ALA A 115 5.56 -4.73 6.54
N ALA A 116 5.87 -3.46 6.27
CA ALA A 116 4.90 -2.39 6.25
C ALA A 116 3.99 -2.46 5.00
N PRO A 117 2.81 -1.82 5.01
CA PRO A 117 1.90 -1.82 3.85
C PRO A 117 2.58 -1.42 2.54
N GLY A 118 2.30 -2.16 1.47
CA GLY A 118 2.93 -1.99 0.17
C GLY A 118 4.30 -2.68 0.03
N MET A 119 4.74 -3.44 1.03
CA MET A 119 5.98 -4.21 1.01
C MET A 119 5.75 -5.66 1.46
N ILE A 120 6.47 -6.58 0.83
CA ILE A 120 6.42 -8.03 1.12
C ILE A 120 7.82 -8.62 1.08
N ALA A 121 7.95 -9.88 1.55
CA ALA A 121 9.19 -10.65 1.52
C ALA A 121 10.39 -9.90 2.14
N GLY A 122 10.12 -9.12 3.20
CA GLY A 122 11.12 -8.40 3.94
C GLY A 122 12.05 -9.32 4.73
N ASN A 123 13.36 -9.13 4.58
CA ASN A 123 14.39 -9.82 5.33
C ASN A 123 15.49 -8.83 5.74
N LEU A 124 15.89 -8.88 7.01
CA LEU A 124 16.99 -8.08 7.55
C LEU A 124 18.05 -9.04 8.06
N ALA A 125 19.30 -8.90 7.61
CA ALA A 125 20.39 -9.73 8.09
C ALA A 125 20.59 -9.58 9.61
N ASP A 126 20.99 -10.65 10.29
CA ASP A 126 21.18 -10.66 11.75
C ASP A 126 22.22 -9.62 12.22
N ASP A 127 23.26 -9.42 11.42
CA ASP A 127 24.31 -8.42 11.65
C ASP A 127 23.94 -7.02 11.14
N ARG A 128 22.74 -6.87 10.57
CA ARG A 128 22.20 -5.64 9.99
C ARG A 128 23.10 -5.07 8.89
N SER A 129 23.85 -5.92 8.19
CA SER A 129 24.70 -5.52 7.06
C SER A 129 23.93 -5.37 5.74
N SER A 130 22.79 -6.04 5.63
CA SER A 130 21.94 -6.00 4.44
C SER A 130 20.46 -6.17 4.76
N ALA A 131 19.61 -5.69 3.86
CA ALA A 131 18.17 -5.87 3.88
C ALA A 131 17.66 -6.16 2.47
N GLU A 132 16.66 -7.02 2.38
CA GLU A 132 15.95 -7.36 1.16
C GLU A 132 14.46 -7.13 1.38
N VAL A 133 13.77 -6.59 0.37
CA VAL A 133 12.31 -6.39 0.43
C VAL A 133 11.75 -6.24 -0.98
N THR A 134 10.52 -6.68 -1.21
CA THR A 134 9.79 -6.35 -2.44
C THR A 134 8.81 -5.21 -2.15
N MET A 135 8.85 -4.17 -2.97
CA MET A 135 7.89 -3.08 -2.98
C MET A 135 6.81 -3.33 -4.03
N LEU A 136 5.55 -3.33 -3.62
CA LEU A 136 4.38 -3.47 -4.47
C LEU A 136 3.66 -2.14 -4.73
N GLN A 137 3.89 -1.14 -3.87
CA GLN A 137 3.19 0.14 -3.94
C GLN A 137 4.09 1.32 -3.57
N TRP A 138 3.88 2.44 -4.26
CA TRP A 138 4.52 3.73 -3.97
C TRP A 138 3.75 4.51 -2.91
N GLY A 139 3.86 4.05 -1.67
CA GLY A 139 3.19 4.60 -0.49
C GLY A 139 4.05 5.52 0.38
N ILE A 140 3.52 5.82 1.57
CA ILE A 140 4.24 6.55 2.62
C ILE A 140 5.38 5.69 3.18
N GLU A 141 5.12 4.40 3.42
CA GLU A 141 6.10 3.51 4.06
C GLU A 141 7.29 3.20 3.15
N SER A 142 7.08 2.97 1.85
CA SER A 142 8.17 2.79 0.89
C SER A 142 9.07 4.02 0.78
N ARG A 143 8.47 5.22 0.70
CA ARG A 143 9.23 6.48 0.72
C ARG A 143 9.99 6.66 2.02
N ARG A 144 9.37 6.37 3.16
CA ARG A 144 10.01 6.46 4.48
C ARG A 144 11.20 5.51 4.60
N LEU A 145 11.06 4.27 4.12
CA LEU A 145 12.16 3.30 4.05
C LEU A 145 13.32 3.87 3.23
N LEU A 146 13.07 4.27 1.98
CA LEU A 146 14.11 4.81 1.11
C LEU A 146 14.76 6.07 1.69
N SER A 147 13.98 7.02 2.21
CA SER A 147 14.51 8.22 2.88
C SER A 147 15.48 7.86 4.01
N ARG A 148 15.10 6.94 4.91
CA ARG A 148 15.96 6.51 6.02
C ARG A 148 17.24 5.84 5.54
N MET A 149 17.16 5.03 4.48
CA MET A 149 18.34 4.37 3.93
C MET A 149 19.28 5.36 3.25
N CYS A 150 18.74 6.30 2.47
CA CYS A 150 19.55 7.37 1.87
C CYS A 150 20.21 8.25 2.93
N GLU A 151 19.48 8.63 3.98
CA GLU A 151 20.01 9.41 5.10
C GLU A 151 21.15 8.66 5.81
N HIS A 152 20.93 7.39 6.15
CA HIS A 152 21.95 6.54 6.77
C HIS A 152 23.18 6.40 5.89
N HIS A 153 23.00 6.17 4.59
CA HIS A 153 24.09 6.09 3.63
C HIS A 153 24.91 7.39 3.61
N MET A 154 24.28 8.55 3.51
CA MET A 154 24.97 9.85 3.51
C MET A 154 25.75 10.13 4.80
N LEU A 155 25.36 9.53 5.93
CA LEU A 155 26.03 9.70 7.22
C LEU A 155 27.16 8.68 7.48
N THR A 156 27.22 7.61 6.69
CA THR A 156 28.14 6.48 6.91
C THR A 156 29.18 6.28 5.81
N GLN A 157 29.09 7.06 4.71
CA GLN A 157 30.17 7.25 3.72
C GLN A 157 31.24 8.20 4.25
#